data_AF-R5M1N8-F1
#
_entry.id   AF-R5M1N8-F1
#
_cell.length_a   1.000
_cell.length_b   1.000
_cell.length_c   1.000
_cell.angle_alpha   90.00
_cell.angle_beta   90.00
_cell.angle_gamma   90.00
#
_symmetry.space_group_name_H-M   'P 1'
#
loop_
_entity.id
_entity.type
_entity.pdbx_description
1 polymer ?
#
loop_
_entity_poly.entity_id
_entity_poly.type
_entity_poly.pdbx_seq_one_letter_code
_entity_poly.pdbx_strand_id
1 'polypeptide(L)'
;MSSTKIDKEISINNDHINTFKLELESGTKKMKEKFHKSAVKERNEYVEEQIKKFDKYQVEVYRLLKLRVNSLLPSDKSNHYDSLKKNIEKEKQIIVFNNSDYSIDFKLGIFKLISSIDINDDVSLNTINNTFLNIIKIFEDASIKLTISDFTYSMFTEKYMHVFLDNIEKNNRFEEVMKKCFDSIYWECPDIIKHLKLNFWGLLEKYEEKLKIYTDTVSYQLLQKTGYDKSILIDKYLSNVNKYNLEVSRDEFYNLESFLSKKKNVLDYLDGSATRVKNLDQFVIDGEFKDIEDSSKFYDNMVELAHTLSVLKLYYRYEFIIKDIQDKYSKKDANKSVFSNKLKEVKTEEGKRKKIYNDYLKACGKNLFHKVNEEKIKSNKLAINEEILKLDTLYNELHDLEIVELINKKVNSTDSLFDLFSLSYESYYYLEKMFNEHFKDSDDYSFEEELNRYFDFIYSPYNDFLKKINGFSMVDVSSVITDKYRLLGINVTNDNISVDNLDSFMDSVNYVKFIDDILKGDLSFDDINVIVKFREFEPIELPDDDEII
;
A
#
# COMPACT_ATOMS: atom_id res chain seq x y z
N MET A 1 28.05 -30.97 29.44
CA MET A 1 28.33 -31.62 28.14
C MET A 1 29.39 -32.68 28.35
N SER A 2 29.07 -33.96 28.11
CA SER A 2 30.10 -35.01 28.14
C SER A 2 31.02 -34.82 26.94
N SER A 3 32.33 -34.68 27.19
CA SER A 3 33.35 -34.67 26.14
C SER A 3 33.14 -35.83 25.17
N THR A 4 32.91 -35.50 23.89
CA THR A 4 32.68 -36.48 22.83
C THR A 4 33.93 -37.33 22.63
N LYS A 5 33.81 -38.48 21.95
CA LYS A 5 34.98 -39.30 21.60
C LYS A 5 36.04 -38.48 20.85
N ILE A 6 35.60 -37.57 19.99
CA ILE A 6 36.46 -36.66 19.23
C ILE A 6 37.19 -35.68 20.17
N ASP A 7 36.48 -35.06 21.13
CA ASP A 7 37.08 -34.13 22.10
C ASP A 7 38.19 -34.79 22.94
N LYS A 8 37.96 -36.04 23.36
CA LYS A 8 38.95 -36.82 24.11
C LYS A 8 40.18 -37.11 23.27
N GLU A 9 40.00 -37.48 22.01
CA GLU A 9 41.11 -37.75 21.09
C GLU A 9 41.89 -36.49 20.74
N ILE A 10 41.23 -35.34 20.54
CA ILE A 10 41.89 -34.03 20.38
C ILE A 10 42.78 -33.71 21.59
N SER A 11 42.26 -33.87 22.81
CA SER A 11 43.02 -33.61 24.03
C SER A 11 44.26 -34.50 24.14
N ILE A 12 44.10 -35.81 23.88
CA ILE A 12 45.22 -36.78 23.91
C ILE A 12 46.28 -36.41 22.86
N ASN A 13 45.86 -36.00 21.67
CA ASN A 13 46.76 -35.60 20.59
C ASN A 13 47.56 -34.34 20.93
N ASN A 14 46.90 -33.33 21.52
CA ASN A 14 47.57 -32.10 21.97
C ASN A 14 48.62 -32.40 23.04
N ASP A 15 48.28 -33.22 24.03
CA ASP A 15 49.20 -33.61 25.09
C ASP A 15 50.40 -34.40 24.53
N HIS A 16 50.15 -35.34 23.62
CA HIS A 16 51.21 -36.14 23.00
C HIS A 16 52.19 -35.29 22.18
N ILE A 17 51.69 -34.33 21.39
CA ILE A 17 52.53 -33.42 20.59
C ILE A 17 53.34 -32.50 21.50
N ASN A 18 52.73 -31.93 22.53
CA ASN A 18 53.39 -30.97 23.42
C ASN A 18 54.44 -31.61 24.35
N THR A 19 54.30 -32.91 24.63
CA THR A 19 55.22 -33.65 25.51
C THR A 19 56.26 -34.49 24.76
N PHE A 20 56.26 -34.44 23.43
CA PHE A 20 57.17 -35.25 22.60
C PHE A 20 58.64 -34.84 22.82
N LYS A 21 59.47 -35.78 23.28
CA LYS A 21 60.87 -35.51 23.66
C LYS A 21 61.78 -35.44 22.43
N LEU A 22 62.29 -34.24 22.11
CA LEU A 22 63.14 -33.99 20.94
C LEU A 22 64.65 -34.07 21.22
N GLU A 23 65.06 -34.01 22.49
CA GLU A 23 66.46 -33.93 22.89
C GLU A 23 66.83 -34.99 23.94
N LEU A 24 68.08 -35.47 23.86
CA LEU A 24 68.68 -36.34 24.89
C LEU A 24 69.56 -35.51 25.83
N GLU A 25 69.34 -35.69 27.14
CA GLU A 25 70.10 -35.01 28.20
C GLU A 25 71.59 -35.44 28.21
N SER A 26 71.89 -36.71 27.89
CA SER A 26 73.24 -37.29 27.91
C SER A 26 73.60 -38.04 26.61
N GLY A 27 74.90 -38.24 26.35
CA GLY A 27 75.41 -38.95 25.17
C GLY A 27 76.35 -38.13 24.26
N THR A 28 76.99 -38.80 23.30
CA THR A 28 77.92 -38.13 22.35
C THR A 28 77.16 -37.25 21.35
N LYS A 29 77.82 -36.22 20.79
CA LYS A 29 77.22 -35.30 19.79
C LYS A 29 76.51 -36.06 18.65
N LYS A 30 77.16 -37.10 18.12
CA LYS A 30 76.62 -37.96 17.05
C LYS A 30 75.39 -38.77 17.48
N MET A 31 75.30 -39.17 18.74
CA MET A 31 74.12 -39.85 19.29
C MET A 31 72.94 -38.89 19.47
N LYS A 32 73.19 -37.68 19.98
CA LYS A 32 72.17 -36.63 20.12
C LYS A 32 71.60 -36.24 18.76
N GLU A 33 72.44 -36.02 17.76
CA GLU A 33 72.00 -35.75 16.38
C GLU A 33 71.18 -36.88 15.76
N LYS A 34 71.57 -38.15 15.99
CA LYS A 34 70.83 -39.32 15.47
C LYS A 34 69.47 -39.49 16.16
N PHE A 35 69.42 -39.25 17.47
CA PHE A 35 68.17 -39.28 18.23
C PHE A 35 67.22 -38.19 17.77
N HIS A 36 67.68 -36.94 17.71
CA HIS A 36 66.88 -35.80 17.26
C HIS A 36 66.26 -36.06 15.87
N LYS A 37 67.06 -36.55 14.90
CA LYS A 37 66.54 -36.91 13.57
C LYS A 37 65.46 -38.00 13.60
N SER A 38 65.60 -38.99 14.47
CA SER A 38 64.64 -40.08 14.59
C SER A 38 63.36 -39.62 15.30
N ALA A 39 63.48 -38.85 16.38
CA ALA A 39 62.38 -38.27 17.13
C ALA A 39 61.56 -37.28 16.28
N VAL A 40 62.21 -36.43 15.49
CA VAL A 40 61.52 -35.53 14.54
C VAL A 40 60.74 -36.34 13.49
N LYS A 41 61.34 -37.42 12.96
CA LYS A 41 60.67 -38.29 11.99
C LYS A 41 59.42 -38.95 12.60
N GLU A 42 59.55 -39.54 13.78
CA GLU A 42 58.44 -40.22 14.48
C GLU A 42 57.31 -39.24 14.84
N ARG A 43 57.64 -38.05 15.35
CA ARG A 43 56.66 -36.99 15.60
C ARG A 43 55.93 -36.58 14.32
N ASN A 44 56.65 -36.39 13.21
CA ASN A 44 56.04 -36.00 11.95
C ASN A 44 55.12 -37.11 11.40
N GLU A 45 55.53 -38.39 11.49
CA GLU A 45 54.69 -39.54 11.12
C GLU A 45 53.40 -39.59 11.97
N TYR A 46 53.50 -39.34 13.29
CA TYR A 46 52.34 -39.24 14.17
C TYR A 46 51.42 -38.09 13.75
N VAL A 47 51.97 -36.90 13.52
CA VAL A 47 51.20 -35.72 13.08
C VAL A 47 50.49 -35.99 11.76
N GLU A 48 51.17 -36.59 10.77
CA GLU A 48 50.57 -36.97 9.49
C GLU A 48 49.41 -37.98 9.65
N GLU A 49 49.52 -38.94 10.57
CA GLU A 49 48.44 -39.88 10.86
C GLU A 49 47.24 -39.18 11.53
N GLN A 50 47.49 -38.27 12.47
CA GLN A 50 46.42 -37.54 13.15
C GLN A 50 45.72 -36.54 12.23
N ILE A 51 46.45 -35.87 11.33
CA ILE A 51 45.86 -35.00 10.30
C ILE A 51 44.81 -35.79 9.50
N LYS A 52 45.15 -36.98 8.99
CA LYS A 52 44.21 -37.84 8.26
C LYS A 52 42.96 -38.23 9.06
N LYS A 53 43.06 -38.35 10.39
CA LYS A 53 41.92 -38.63 11.27
C LYS A 53 41.08 -37.37 11.48
N PHE A 54 41.72 -36.22 11.68
CA PHE A 54 41.03 -34.94 11.82
C PHE A 54 40.31 -34.53 10.54
N ASP A 55 40.87 -34.78 9.35
CA ASP A 55 40.20 -34.57 8.08
C ASP A 55 38.89 -35.37 8.00
N LYS A 56 38.91 -36.65 8.43
CA LYS A 56 37.71 -37.48 8.50
C LYS A 56 36.68 -36.96 9.50
N TYR A 57 37.13 -36.49 10.66
CA TYR A 57 36.24 -35.88 11.65
C TYR A 57 35.63 -34.58 11.14
N GLN A 58 36.38 -33.77 10.40
CA GLN A 58 35.88 -32.55 9.78
C GLN A 58 34.76 -32.87 8.78
N VAL A 59 34.95 -33.86 7.90
CA VAL A 59 33.94 -34.32 6.94
C VAL A 59 32.69 -34.84 7.66
N GLU A 60 32.85 -35.68 8.68
CA GLU A 60 31.71 -36.26 9.41
C GLU A 60 30.92 -35.20 10.19
N VAL A 61 31.61 -34.28 10.86
CA VAL A 61 30.97 -33.16 11.56
C VAL A 61 30.24 -32.26 10.57
N TYR A 62 30.86 -31.95 9.43
CA TYR A 62 30.21 -31.16 8.38
C TYR A 62 28.95 -31.85 7.83
N ARG A 63 29.01 -33.17 7.58
CA ARG A 63 27.87 -33.98 7.13
C ARG A 63 26.72 -33.94 8.15
N LEU A 64 27.01 -34.14 9.44
CA LEU A 64 26.02 -34.09 10.51
C LEU A 64 25.40 -32.70 10.67
N LEU A 65 26.23 -31.64 10.57
CA LEU A 65 25.76 -30.25 10.60
C LEU A 65 24.87 -29.93 9.39
N LYS A 66 25.26 -30.37 8.19
CA LYS A 66 24.47 -30.19 6.96
C LYS A 66 23.11 -30.87 7.07
N LEU A 67 23.06 -32.12 7.57
CA LEU A 67 21.80 -32.83 7.82
C LEU A 67 20.91 -32.09 8.81
N ARG A 68 21.48 -31.63 9.94
CA ARG A 68 20.76 -30.83 10.93
C ARG A 68 20.21 -29.54 10.33
N VAL A 69 21.04 -28.76 9.63
CA VAL A 69 20.63 -27.49 9.02
C VAL A 69 19.54 -27.71 7.98
N ASN A 70 19.69 -28.71 7.11
CA ASN A 70 18.67 -29.03 6.11
C ASN A 70 17.33 -29.40 6.75
N SER A 71 17.33 -30.07 7.91
CA SER A 71 16.10 -30.39 8.65
C SER A 71 15.42 -29.18 9.29
N LEU A 72 16.14 -28.06 9.47
CA LEU A 72 15.63 -26.81 10.04
C LEU A 72 15.18 -25.81 8.97
N LEU A 73 15.51 -26.02 7.69
CA LEU A 73 15.19 -25.07 6.64
C LEU A 73 13.67 -25.02 6.40
N PRO A 74 13.04 -23.85 6.55
CA PRO A 74 11.61 -23.70 6.32
C PRO A 74 11.27 -23.75 4.84
N SER A 75 10.01 -24.11 4.54
CA SER A 75 9.48 -24.09 3.17
C SER A 75 9.13 -22.66 2.73
N ASP A 76 9.46 -22.29 1.50
CA ASP A 76 9.04 -21.03 0.90
C ASP A 76 7.52 -21.04 0.61
N LYS A 77 6.78 -20.14 1.27
CA LYS A 77 5.32 -19.96 1.11
C LYS A 77 4.96 -18.70 0.30
N SER A 78 5.90 -18.07 -0.42
CA SER A 78 5.67 -16.81 -1.15
C SER A 78 4.46 -16.84 -2.08
N ASN A 79 4.23 -17.94 -2.79
CA ASN A 79 3.07 -18.09 -3.68
C ASN A 79 1.72 -18.07 -2.91
N HIS A 80 1.68 -18.58 -1.68
CA HIS A 80 0.49 -18.53 -0.82
C HIS A 80 0.18 -17.09 -0.42
N TYR A 81 1.19 -16.34 0.01
CA TYR A 81 1.05 -14.93 0.41
C TYR A 81 0.67 -14.03 -0.77
N ASP A 82 1.24 -14.25 -1.95
CA ASP A 82 0.83 -13.55 -3.18
C ASP A 82 -0.63 -13.79 -3.52
N SER A 83 -1.12 -15.02 -3.31
CA SER A 83 -2.53 -15.36 -3.52
C SER A 83 -3.43 -14.66 -2.50
N LEU A 84 -3.05 -14.64 -1.22
CA LEU A 84 -3.80 -13.93 -0.17
C LEU A 84 -3.87 -12.43 -0.46
N LYS A 85 -2.74 -11.80 -0.80
CA LYS A 85 -2.67 -10.37 -1.15
C LYS A 85 -3.56 -10.04 -2.35
N LYS A 86 -3.52 -10.86 -3.42
CA LYS A 86 -4.41 -10.69 -4.58
C LYS A 86 -5.89 -10.81 -4.22
N ASN A 87 -6.25 -11.64 -3.24
CA ASN A 87 -7.63 -11.77 -2.78
C ASN A 87 -8.06 -10.56 -1.96
N ILE A 88 -7.20 -10.05 -1.07
CA ILE A 88 -7.43 -8.80 -0.32
C ILE A 88 -7.66 -7.63 -1.29
N GLU A 89 -6.83 -7.48 -2.32
CA GLU A 89 -7.00 -6.42 -3.33
C GLU A 89 -8.32 -6.53 -4.10
N LYS A 90 -8.79 -7.75 -4.38
CA LYS A 90 -10.13 -7.95 -4.96
C LYS A 90 -11.22 -7.53 -3.98
N GLU A 91 -11.11 -7.89 -2.70
CA GLU A 91 -12.09 -7.53 -1.67
C GLU A 91 -12.23 -6.00 -1.52
N LYS A 92 -11.15 -5.23 -1.67
CA LYS A 92 -11.21 -3.75 -1.69
C LYS A 92 -12.18 -3.24 -2.76
N GLN A 93 -12.07 -3.75 -3.99
CA GLN A 93 -12.97 -3.37 -5.08
C GLN A 93 -14.42 -3.72 -4.75
N ILE A 94 -14.66 -4.88 -4.13
CA ILE A 94 -16.00 -5.31 -3.72
C ILE A 94 -16.57 -4.38 -2.67
N ILE A 95 -15.75 -3.92 -1.71
CA ILE A 95 -16.16 -2.92 -0.70
C ILE A 95 -16.57 -1.61 -1.37
N VAL A 96 -15.76 -1.09 -2.30
CA VAL A 96 -16.08 0.16 -3.04
C VAL A 96 -17.42 0.04 -3.78
N PHE A 97 -17.62 -1.04 -4.54
CA PHE A 97 -18.86 -1.27 -5.29
C PHE A 97 -20.09 -1.45 -4.37
N ASN A 98 -19.91 -2.10 -3.22
CA ASN A 98 -21.00 -2.39 -2.29
C ASN A 98 -21.27 -1.25 -1.30
N ASN A 99 -20.41 -0.25 -1.17
CA ASN A 99 -20.67 0.91 -0.32
C ASN A 99 -21.81 1.76 -0.90
N SER A 100 -22.88 2.00 -0.14
CA SER A 100 -24.05 2.76 -0.61
C SER A 100 -23.81 4.26 -0.72
N ASP A 101 -22.82 4.77 0.00
CA ASP A 101 -22.54 6.19 0.09
C ASP A 101 -21.65 6.70 -1.05
N TYR A 102 -20.93 5.80 -1.72
CA TYR A 102 -20.09 6.16 -2.87
C TYR A 102 -20.94 6.37 -4.13
N SER A 103 -20.64 7.46 -4.83
CA SER A 103 -21.30 7.82 -6.09
C SER A 103 -21.08 6.78 -7.18
N ILE A 104 -22.00 6.73 -8.15
CA ILE A 104 -21.94 5.78 -9.28
C ILE A 104 -20.67 6.01 -10.11
N ASP A 105 -20.36 7.28 -10.39
CA ASP A 105 -19.18 7.73 -11.11
C ASP A 105 -17.87 7.38 -10.39
N PHE A 106 -17.84 7.43 -9.05
CA PHE A 106 -16.68 6.98 -8.28
C PHE A 106 -16.53 5.46 -8.36
N LYS A 107 -17.61 4.68 -8.14
CA LYS A 107 -17.58 3.21 -8.22
C LYS A 107 -17.11 2.70 -9.58
N LEU A 108 -17.56 3.34 -10.65
CA LEU A 108 -17.20 2.98 -12.02
C LEU A 108 -15.81 3.50 -12.43
N GLY A 109 -15.16 4.32 -11.61
CA GLY A 109 -13.90 4.97 -11.95
C GLY A 109 -14.02 6.00 -13.08
N ILE A 110 -15.24 6.42 -13.44
CA ILE A 110 -15.47 7.42 -14.49
C ILE A 110 -14.92 8.76 -14.04
N PHE A 111 -15.10 9.09 -12.76
CA PHE A 111 -14.58 10.30 -12.19
C PHE A 111 -13.09 10.47 -12.47
N LYS A 112 -12.29 9.46 -12.10
CA LYS A 112 -10.84 9.40 -12.35
C LYS A 112 -10.52 9.66 -13.82
N LEU A 113 -11.22 8.96 -14.72
CA LEU A 113 -11.03 9.15 -16.15
C LEU A 113 -11.30 10.59 -16.53
N ILE A 114 -12.38 11.20 -16.05
CA ILE A 114 -12.73 12.58 -16.38
C ILE A 114 -11.72 13.60 -15.81
N SER A 115 -11.27 13.45 -14.57
CA SER A 115 -10.23 14.31 -13.99
C SER A 115 -8.89 14.21 -14.72
N SER A 116 -8.57 13.04 -15.29
CA SER A 116 -7.33 12.87 -16.09
C SER A 116 -7.35 13.59 -17.45
N ILE A 117 -8.51 14.09 -17.89
CA ILE A 117 -8.67 14.84 -19.14
C ILE A 117 -8.40 16.33 -18.90
N ASP A 118 -7.26 16.66 -18.30
CA ASP A 118 -6.78 18.03 -18.20
C ASP A 118 -5.56 18.25 -19.09
N ILE A 119 -5.52 19.40 -19.77
CA ILE A 119 -4.41 19.77 -20.64
C ILE A 119 -3.29 20.30 -19.76
N ASN A 120 -2.29 19.46 -19.47
CA ASN A 120 -0.99 19.92 -19.00
C ASN A 120 0.08 19.60 -20.06
N ASP A 121 1.30 20.11 -19.85
CA ASP A 121 2.39 20.00 -20.82
C ASP A 121 2.78 18.53 -21.16
N ASP A 122 2.31 17.56 -20.37
CA ASP A 122 2.67 16.14 -20.47
C ASP A 122 1.58 15.25 -21.11
N VAL A 123 0.38 15.77 -21.40
CA VAL A 123 -0.75 14.97 -21.90
C VAL A 123 -0.91 15.10 -23.43
N SER A 124 -0.79 13.97 -24.14
CA SER A 124 -0.99 13.91 -25.59
C SER A 124 -2.47 13.78 -25.99
N LEU A 125 -2.82 14.22 -27.21
CA LEU A 125 -4.16 14.00 -27.79
C LEU A 125 -4.54 12.51 -27.86
N ASN A 126 -3.56 11.62 -28.06
CA ASN A 126 -3.78 10.17 -28.06
C ASN A 126 -4.18 9.68 -26.67
N THR A 127 -3.53 10.18 -25.61
CA THR A 127 -3.89 9.89 -24.23
C THR A 127 -5.34 10.29 -23.95
N ILE A 128 -5.74 11.51 -24.34
CA ILE A 128 -7.11 12.01 -24.17
C ILE A 128 -8.13 11.13 -24.92
N ASN A 129 -7.84 10.78 -26.17
CA ASN A 129 -8.72 9.93 -26.96
C ASN A 129 -8.87 8.51 -26.38
N ASN A 130 -7.80 7.95 -25.85
CA ASN A 130 -7.85 6.66 -25.15
C ASN A 130 -8.69 6.76 -23.87
N THR A 131 -8.61 7.87 -23.14
CA THR A 131 -9.49 8.12 -21.98
C THR A 131 -10.96 8.20 -22.40
N PHE A 132 -11.29 8.90 -23.49
CA PHE A 132 -12.66 8.92 -24.03
C PHE A 132 -13.17 7.53 -24.40
N LEU A 133 -12.33 6.70 -25.05
CA LEU A 133 -12.66 5.32 -25.38
C LEU A 133 -12.95 4.49 -24.10
N ASN A 134 -12.14 4.67 -23.05
CA ASN A 134 -12.36 3.97 -21.78
C ASN A 134 -13.67 4.39 -21.11
N ILE A 135 -14.03 5.67 -21.15
CA ILE A 135 -15.33 6.14 -20.66
C ILE A 135 -16.47 5.49 -21.48
N ILE A 136 -16.39 5.52 -22.82
CA ILE A 136 -17.42 4.93 -23.70
C ILE A 136 -17.59 3.43 -23.40
N LYS A 137 -16.51 2.67 -23.20
CA LYS A 137 -16.58 1.25 -22.83
C LYS A 137 -17.37 1.00 -21.55
N ILE A 138 -17.26 1.88 -20.54
CA ILE A 138 -18.03 1.75 -19.30
C ILE A 138 -19.54 1.90 -19.58
N PHE A 139 -19.93 2.83 -20.47
CA PHE A 139 -21.31 2.94 -20.91
C PHE A 139 -21.75 1.70 -21.70
N GLU A 140 -20.90 1.16 -22.57
CA GLU A 140 -21.17 -0.07 -23.33
C GLU A 140 -21.36 -1.28 -22.43
N ASP A 141 -20.53 -1.44 -21.39
CA ASP A 141 -20.65 -2.50 -20.38
C ASP A 141 -21.99 -2.40 -19.62
N ALA A 142 -22.46 -1.16 -19.39
CA ALA A 142 -23.80 -0.88 -18.87
C ALA A 142 -24.93 -1.02 -19.91
N SER A 143 -24.64 -1.58 -21.09
CA SER A 143 -25.58 -1.73 -22.22
C SER A 143 -26.15 -0.39 -22.74
N ILE A 144 -25.36 0.68 -22.64
CA ILE A 144 -25.68 2.02 -23.15
C ILE A 144 -24.82 2.28 -24.39
N LYS A 145 -25.42 2.15 -25.57
CA LYS A 145 -24.77 2.52 -26.83
C LYS A 145 -24.82 4.04 -27.00
N LEU A 146 -23.69 4.70 -26.79
CA LEU A 146 -23.54 6.13 -27.06
C LEU A 146 -23.53 6.38 -28.57
N THR A 147 -24.25 7.41 -28.98
CA THR A 147 -24.43 7.82 -30.39
C THR A 147 -24.11 9.30 -30.52
N ILE A 148 -24.04 9.81 -31.75
CA ILE A 148 -23.85 11.25 -31.97
C ILE A 148 -24.89 12.13 -31.26
N SER A 149 -26.11 11.63 -31.03
CA SER A 149 -27.16 12.36 -30.31
C SER A 149 -26.87 12.56 -28.81
N ASP A 150 -25.90 11.83 -28.27
CA ASP A 150 -25.40 11.98 -26.91
C ASP A 150 -24.36 13.10 -26.81
N PHE A 151 -23.75 13.48 -27.93
CA PHE A 151 -22.66 14.44 -27.98
C PHE A 151 -23.08 15.83 -28.45
N THR A 152 -24.31 16.23 -28.14
CA THR A 152 -24.91 17.52 -28.55
C THR A 152 -24.72 18.62 -27.49
N TYR A 153 -23.64 18.55 -26.71
CA TYR A 153 -23.39 19.54 -25.65
C TYR A 153 -23.02 20.90 -26.25
N SER A 154 -22.23 20.89 -27.33
CA SER A 154 -22.04 21.99 -28.27
C SER A 154 -21.98 21.46 -29.71
N MET A 155 -21.93 22.36 -30.70
CA MET A 155 -21.67 21.96 -32.09
C MET A 155 -20.26 21.38 -32.28
N PHE A 156 -19.32 21.72 -31.40
CA PHE A 156 -17.95 21.24 -31.48
C PHE A 156 -17.82 19.82 -30.91
N THR A 157 -18.52 19.50 -29.81
CA THR A 157 -18.58 18.12 -29.30
C THR A 157 -19.22 17.19 -30.31
N GLU A 158 -20.31 17.62 -30.96
CA GLU A 158 -20.97 16.87 -32.03
C GLU A 158 -19.99 16.62 -33.17
N LYS A 159 -19.33 17.66 -33.68
CA LYS A 159 -18.37 17.53 -34.79
C LYS A 159 -17.21 16.59 -34.43
N TYR A 160 -16.64 16.71 -33.24
CA TYR A 160 -15.52 15.87 -32.79
C TYR A 160 -15.95 14.41 -32.65
N MET A 161 -17.03 14.17 -31.92
CA MET A 161 -17.46 12.81 -31.58
C MET A 161 -18.10 12.07 -32.75
N HIS A 162 -18.62 12.78 -33.75
CA HIS A 162 -19.01 12.16 -35.02
C HIS A 162 -17.81 11.49 -35.68
N VAL A 163 -16.69 12.22 -35.81
CA VAL A 163 -15.47 11.67 -36.42
C VAL A 163 -14.89 10.57 -35.53
N PHE A 164 -14.89 10.76 -34.21
CA PHE A 164 -14.42 9.77 -33.25
C PHE A 164 -15.15 8.44 -33.39
N LEU A 165 -16.48 8.44 -33.26
CA LEU A 165 -17.31 7.22 -33.28
C LEU A 165 -17.27 6.53 -34.66
N ASP A 166 -17.18 7.28 -35.76
CA ASP A 166 -17.09 6.72 -37.12
C ASP A 166 -15.76 6.00 -37.40
N ASN A 167 -14.71 6.26 -36.61
CA ASN A 167 -13.36 5.81 -36.89
C ASN A 167 -12.74 4.96 -35.78
N ILE A 168 -13.36 4.86 -34.60
CA ILE A 168 -12.82 4.15 -33.44
C ILE A 168 -12.51 2.66 -33.71
N GLU A 169 -13.27 2.01 -34.60
CA GLU A 169 -13.05 0.61 -35.01
C GLU A 169 -12.06 0.48 -36.19
N LYS A 170 -11.66 1.58 -36.83
CA LYS A 170 -10.80 1.62 -38.02
C LYS A 170 -9.33 1.86 -37.61
N ASN A 171 -8.81 0.93 -36.81
CA ASN A 171 -7.55 0.99 -36.03
C ASN A 171 -6.29 1.53 -36.74
N ASN A 172 -6.20 1.48 -38.06
CA ASN A 172 -4.99 1.79 -38.82
C ASN A 172 -4.79 3.28 -39.17
N ARG A 173 -5.79 4.16 -38.94
CA ARG A 173 -5.66 5.62 -39.19
C ARG A 173 -6.33 6.50 -38.14
N PHE A 174 -6.77 5.94 -37.03
CA PHE A 174 -7.56 6.64 -36.02
C PHE A 174 -6.86 7.91 -35.51
N GLU A 175 -5.59 7.80 -35.10
CA GLU A 175 -4.81 8.93 -34.57
C GLU A 175 -4.65 10.07 -35.58
N GLU A 176 -4.34 9.75 -36.84
CA GLU A 176 -4.17 10.75 -37.91
C GLU A 176 -5.49 11.48 -38.19
N VAL A 177 -6.60 10.74 -38.24
CA VAL A 177 -7.94 11.29 -38.46
C VAL A 177 -8.35 12.19 -37.30
N MET A 178 -8.13 11.75 -36.05
CA MET A 178 -8.48 12.52 -34.87
C MET A 178 -7.63 13.77 -34.71
N LYS A 179 -6.33 13.72 -35.06
CA LYS A 179 -5.48 14.91 -35.09
C LYS A 179 -6.01 15.95 -36.08
N LYS A 180 -6.33 15.54 -37.31
CA LYS A 180 -6.92 16.45 -38.31
C LYS A 180 -8.27 17.02 -37.85
N CYS A 181 -9.10 16.19 -37.21
CA CYS A 181 -10.36 16.64 -36.64
C CYS A 181 -10.14 17.72 -35.57
N PHE A 182 -9.25 17.44 -34.61
CA PHE A 182 -8.85 18.36 -33.54
C PHE A 182 -8.35 19.69 -34.11
N ASP A 183 -7.36 19.66 -35.01
CA ASP A 183 -6.79 20.86 -35.63
C ASP A 183 -7.87 21.70 -36.34
N SER A 184 -8.85 21.05 -36.96
CA SER A 184 -9.96 21.73 -37.66
C SER A 184 -10.99 22.38 -36.74
N ILE A 185 -11.01 22.01 -35.46
CA ILE A 185 -11.94 22.53 -34.44
C ILE A 185 -11.23 23.55 -33.57
N TYR A 186 -9.96 23.30 -33.23
CA TYR A 186 -9.20 24.05 -32.24
C TYR A 186 -9.15 25.55 -32.52
N TRP A 187 -9.02 25.95 -33.78
CA TRP A 187 -9.02 27.37 -34.16
C TRP A 187 -10.35 28.10 -33.92
N GLU A 188 -11.47 27.36 -33.88
CA GLU A 188 -12.79 27.91 -33.56
C GLU A 188 -13.19 27.69 -32.10
N CYS A 189 -12.60 26.69 -31.44
CA CYS A 189 -12.87 26.29 -30.07
C CYS A 189 -11.58 25.73 -29.45
N PRO A 190 -10.69 26.59 -28.92
CA PRO A 190 -9.46 26.16 -28.27
C PRO A 190 -9.72 25.27 -27.05
N ASP A 191 -10.83 25.51 -26.35
CA ASP A 191 -11.25 24.78 -25.16
C ASP A 191 -12.06 23.50 -25.45
N ILE A 192 -11.97 22.92 -26.66
CA ILE A 192 -12.76 21.74 -27.06
C ILE A 192 -12.72 20.58 -26.06
N ILE A 193 -11.59 20.39 -25.35
CA ILE A 193 -11.46 19.36 -24.32
C ILE A 193 -12.40 19.61 -23.15
N LYS A 194 -12.55 20.86 -22.67
CA LYS A 194 -13.53 21.21 -21.63
C LYS A 194 -14.96 20.96 -22.08
N HIS A 195 -15.27 21.28 -23.34
CA HIS A 195 -16.59 20.98 -23.90
C HIS A 195 -16.89 19.46 -23.86
N LEU A 196 -15.91 18.62 -24.20
CA LEU A 196 -16.05 17.17 -24.15
C LEU A 196 -16.15 16.65 -22.70
N LYS A 197 -15.33 17.18 -21.77
CA LYS A 197 -15.35 16.87 -20.33
C LYS A 197 -16.74 17.11 -19.75
N LEU A 198 -17.29 18.30 -19.95
CA LEU A 198 -18.65 18.65 -19.50
C LEU A 198 -19.75 17.83 -20.19
N ASN A 199 -19.54 17.45 -21.45
CA ASN A 199 -20.47 16.56 -22.12
C ASN A 199 -20.54 15.19 -21.45
N PHE A 200 -19.40 14.59 -21.08
CA PHE A 200 -19.36 13.32 -20.35
C PHE A 200 -20.02 13.43 -18.97
N TRP A 201 -19.79 14.53 -18.23
CA TRP A 201 -20.55 14.82 -17.01
C TRP A 201 -22.06 14.82 -17.26
N GLY A 202 -22.51 15.49 -18.32
CA GLY A 202 -23.92 15.49 -18.71
C GLY A 202 -24.47 14.10 -19.10
N LEU A 203 -23.62 13.19 -19.58
CA LEU A 203 -24.03 11.81 -19.88
C LEU A 203 -24.28 10.99 -18.62
N LEU A 204 -23.52 11.25 -17.54
CA LEU A 204 -23.74 10.61 -16.25
C LEU A 204 -25.12 10.96 -15.70
N GLU A 205 -25.51 12.24 -15.74
CA GLU A 205 -26.86 12.67 -15.34
C GLU A 205 -27.94 12.09 -16.28
N LYS A 206 -27.70 12.11 -17.59
CA LYS A 206 -28.67 11.60 -18.59
C LYS A 206 -28.98 10.10 -18.41
N TYR A 207 -27.98 9.30 -18.02
CA TYR A 207 -28.08 7.85 -17.93
C TYR A 207 -27.99 7.31 -16.49
N GLU A 208 -28.15 8.17 -15.48
CA GLU A 208 -28.00 7.85 -14.06
C GLU A 208 -28.73 6.57 -13.66
N GLU A 209 -30.01 6.42 -14.05
CA GLU A 209 -30.83 5.26 -13.70
C GLU A 209 -30.27 3.94 -14.30
N LYS A 210 -29.82 3.97 -15.56
CA LYS A 210 -29.25 2.78 -16.22
C LYS A 210 -27.91 2.41 -15.62
N LEU A 211 -27.07 3.41 -15.36
CA LEU A 211 -25.78 3.20 -14.70
C LEU A 211 -25.98 2.66 -13.28
N LYS A 212 -27.00 3.15 -12.55
CA LYS A 212 -27.39 2.63 -11.25
C LYS A 212 -27.76 1.15 -11.30
N ILE A 213 -28.63 0.76 -12.24
CA ILE A 213 -29.01 -0.65 -12.44
C ILE A 213 -27.79 -1.52 -12.74
N TYR A 214 -26.89 -1.04 -13.60
CA TYR A 214 -25.64 -1.73 -13.91
C TYR A 214 -24.75 -1.87 -12.66
N THR A 215 -24.50 -0.80 -11.92
CA THR A 215 -23.70 -0.86 -10.68
C THR A 215 -24.32 -1.78 -9.64
N ASP A 216 -25.65 -1.72 -9.45
CA ASP A 216 -26.35 -2.60 -8.50
C ASP A 216 -26.19 -4.08 -8.91
N THR A 217 -26.22 -4.37 -10.21
CA THR A 217 -26.00 -5.71 -10.77
C THR A 217 -24.55 -6.18 -10.55
N VAL A 218 -23.57 -5.33 -10.84
CA VAL A 218 -22.15 -5.63 -10.63
C VAL A 218 -21.86 -5.86 -9.15
N SER A 219 -22.35 -4.99 -8.26
CA SER A 219 -22.19 -5.13 -6.81
C SER A 219 -22.75 -6.46 -6.31
N TYR A 220 -23.93 -6.85 -6.78
CA TYR A 220 -24.53 -8.14 -6.46
C TYR A 220 -23.69 -9.33 -6.96
N GLN A 221 -23.24 -9.29 -8.22
CA GLN A 221 -22.41 -10.36 -8.80
C GLN A 221 -21.05 -10.49 -8.09
N LEU A 222 -20.42 -9.37 -7.74
CA LEU A 222 -19.17 -9.35 -6.99
C LEU A 222 -19.36 -9.94 -5.59
N LEU A 223 -20.43 -9.58 -4.90
CA LEU A 223 -20.74 -10.11 -3.58
C LEU A 223 -21.09 -11.61 -3.62
N GLN A 224 -21.83 -12.07 -4.64
CA GLN A 224 -22.10 -13.50 -4.82
C GLN A 224 -20.81 -14.33 -4.97
N LYS A 225 -19.80 -13.81 -5.68
CA LYS A 225 -18.52 -14.51 -5.88
C LYS A 225 -17.74 -14.72 -4.59
N THR A 226 -17.94 -13.90 -3.57
CA THR A 226 -17.29 -14.08 -2.26
C THR A 226 -18.06 -15.07 -1.37
N GLY A 227 -19.37 -15.21 -1.60
CA GLY A 227 -20.25 -15.98 -0.71
C GLY A 227 -20.53 -15.29 0.62
N TYR A 228 -20.23 -13.99 0.75
CA TYR A 228 -20.47 -13.20 1.97
C TYR A 228 -21.79 -12.44 1.87
N ASP A 229 -22.39 -12.17 3.03
CA ASP A 229 -23.41 -11.13 3.14
C ASP A 229 -22.77 -9.74 3.18
N LYS A 230 -23.48 -8.74 2.64
CA LYS A 230 -23.00 -7.35 2.62
C LYS A 230 -22.66 -6.83 4.02
N SER A 231 -23.41 -7.24 5.05
CA SER A 231 -23.22 -6.78 6.42
C SER A 231 -21.93 -7.28 7.08
N ILE A 232 -21.35 -8.39 6.59
CA ILE A 232 -20.11 -8.96 7.14
C ILE A 232 -18.90 -8.75 6.23
N LEU A 233 -19.08 -8.10 5.08
CA LEU A 233 -18.03 -7.92 4.07
C LEU A 233 -16.80 -7.21 4.64
N ILE A 234 -17.02 -6.11 5.36
CA ILE A 234 -15.94 -5.33 5.98
C ILE A 234 -15.24 -6.18 7.06
N ASP A 235 -16.00 -6.84 7.94
CA ASP A 235 -15.41 -7.68 8.99
C ASP A 235 -14.58 -8.84 8.42
N LYS A 236 -15.04 -9.45 7.32
CA LYS A 236 -14.29 -10.51 6.61
C LYS A 236 -13.02 -9.97 5.98
N TYR A 237 -13.09 -8.83 5.31
CA TYR A 237 -11.92 -8.15 4.77
C TYR A 237 -10.90 -7.85 5.86
N LEU A 238 -11.31 -7.20 6.96
CA LEU A 238 -10.44 -6.87 8.08
C LEU A 238 -9.81 -8.13 8.70
N SER A 239 -10.58 -9.21 8.85
CA SER A 239 -10.07 -10.50 9.32
C SER A 239 -9.06 -11.11 8.36
N ASN A 240 -9.27 -11.00 7.05
CA ASN A 240 -8.35 -11.52 6.04
C ASN A 240 -7.04 -10.73 6.01
N VAL A 241 -7.10 -9.39 6.11
CA VAL A 241 -5.94 -8.52 6.23
C VAL A 241 -5.14 -8.84 7.50
N ASN A 242 -5.82 -8.94 8.66
CA ASN A 242 -5.17 -9.32 9.91
C ASN A 242 -4.51 -10.70 9.82
N LYS A 243 -5.21 -11.69 9.25
CA LYS A 243 -4.67 -13.04 9.02
C LYS A 243 -3.43 -13.00 8.14
N TYR A 244 -3.48 -12.31 7.01
CA TYR A 244 -2.33 -12.15 6.12
C TYR A 244 -1.13 -11.52 6.84
N ASN A 245 -1.35 -10.42 7.57
CA ASN A 245 -0.29 -9.73 8.31
C ASN A 245 0.37 -10.65 9.34
N LEU A 246 -0.43 -11.41 10.09
CA LEU A 246 0.05 -12.37 11.10
C LEU A 246 0.80 -13.55 10.47
N GLU A 247 0.26 -14.14 9.40
CA GLU A 247 0.90 -15.29 8.74
C GLU A 247 2.22 -14.91 8.07
N VAL A 248 2.34 -13.68 7.55
CA VAL A 248 3.59 -13.19 6.94
C VAL A 248 4.61 -12.82 8.02
N SER A 249 4.21 -12.14 9.10
CA SER A 249 5.17 -11.72 10.13
C SER A 249 5.77 -12.88 10.91
N ARG A 250 5.04 -13.99 11.03
CA ARG A 250 5.48 -15.20 11.75
C ARG A 250 6.09 -16.26 10.85
N ASP A 251 6.13 -16.04 9.53
CA ASP A 251 6.67 -17.04 8.61
C ASP A 251 8.17 -17.24 8.81
N GLU A 252 8.55 -18.49 9.03
CA GLU A 252 9.92 -18.86 9.35
C GLU A 252 10.88 -18.58 8.19
N PHE A 253 10.41 -18.72 6.95
CA PHE A 253 11.23 -18.48 5.76
C PHE A 253 11.59 -17.00 5.64
N TYR A 254 10.60 -16.10 5.74
CA TYR A 254 10.89 -14.66 5.72
C TYR A 254 11.71 -14.18 6.93
N ASN A 255 11.42 -14.73 8.10
CA ASN A 255 12.18 -14.40 9.31
C ASN A 255 13.64 -14.83 9.18
N LEU A 256 13.91 -16.04 8.68
CA LEU A 256 15.26 -16.54 8.42
C LEU A 256 15.98 -15.70 7.34
N GLU A 257 15.31 -15.37 6.23
CA GLU A 257 15.88 -14.56 5.14
C GLU A 257 16.34 -13.17 5.63
N SER A 258 15.68 -12.59 6.64
CA SER A 258 16.11 -11.32 7.22
C SER A 258 17.52 -11.38 7.86
N PHE A 259 17.92 -12.54 8.36
CA PHE A 259 19.26 -12.78 8.90
C PHE A 259 20.25 -13.21 7.82
N LEU A 260 19.84 -14.08 6.90
CA LEU A 260 20.69 -14.56 5.81
C LEU A 260 21.10 -13.43 4.86
N SER A 261 20.21 -12.46 4.63
CA SER A 261 20.47 -11.25 3.85
C SER A 261 21.29 -10.19 4.61
N LYS A 262 21.68 -10.47 5.87
CA LYS A 262 22.41 -9.54 6.76
C LYS A 262 21.66 -8.25 7.08
N LYS A 263 20.34 -8.18 6.84
CA LYS A 263 19.49 -7.05 7.27
C LYS A 263 19.38 -7.01 8.80
N LYS A 264 19.38 -8.18 9.44
CA LYS A 264 19.41 -8.34 10.90
C LYS A 264 20.61 -9.21 11.28
N ASN A 265 21.17 -8.96 12.45
CA ASN A 265 22.21 -9.79 13.05
C ASN A 265 21.58 -10.65 14.15
N VAL A 266 21.64 -11.97 14.01
CA VAL A 266 21.02 -12.92 14.96
C VAL A 266 21.57 -12.77 16.38
N LEU A 267 22.85 -12.39 16.53
CA LEU A 267 23.48 -12.20 17.83
C LEU A 267 22.83 -11.08 18.66
N ASP A 268 22.22 -10.10 17.99
CA ASP A 268 21.48 -9.04 18.67
C ASP A 268 20.18 -9.54 19.28
N TYR A 269 19.64 -10.69 18.87
CA TYR A 269 18.34 -11.20 19.33
C TYR A 269 18.44 -12.40 20.26
N LEU A 270 19.62 -13.00 20.44
CA LEU A 270 19.80 -14.11 21.37
C LEU A 270 19.47 -13.71 22.82
N ASP A 271 19.00 -14.68 23.61
CA ASP A 271 18.69 -14.46 25.02
C ASP A 271 19.91 -13.90 25.77
N GLY A 272 19.69 -12.83 26.54
CA GLY A 272 20.73 -12.16 27.31
C GLY A 272 21.69 -11.28 26.50
N SER A 273 21.48 -11.10 25.19
CA SER A 273 22.26 -10.13 24.42
C SER A 273 22.03 -8.71 24.95
N ALA A 274 23.08 -7.88 24.97
CA ALA A 274 22.98 -6.50 25.44
C ALA A 274 21.96 -5.68 24.63
N THR A 275 21.89 -5.93 23.31
CA THR A 275 20.94 -5.28 22.40
C THR A 275 19.50 -5.67 22.74
N ARG A 276 19.21 -6.96 22.96
CA ARG A 276 17.86 -7.43 23.31
C ARG A 276 17.41 -6.93 24.66
N VAL A 277 18.27 -7.01 25.68
CA VAL A 277 17.99 -6.52 27.03
C VAL A 277 17.67 -5.03 27.00
N LYS A 278 18.55 -4.21 26.39
CA LYS A 278 18.31 -2.75 26.24
C LYS A 278 16.97 -2.45 25.57
N ASN A 279 16.65 -3.16 24.48
CA ASN A 279 15.44 -2.89 23.71
C ASN A 279 14.16 -3.32 24.43
N LEU A 280 14.21 -4.31 25.32
CA LEU A 280 13.07 -4.71 26.15
C LEU A 280 12.92 -3.78 27.36
N ASP A 281 14.01 -3.51 28.07
CA ASP A 281 14.00 -2.74 29.32
C ASP A 281 13.50 -1.30 29.13
N GLN A 282 13.76 -0.67 27.98
CA GLN A 282 13.32 0.70 27.72
C GLN A 282 11.79 0.87 27.77
N PHE A 283 11.03 -0.20 27.57
CA PHE A 283 9.57 -0.19 27.57
C PHE A 283 8.96 -0.58 28.92
N VAL A 284 9.77 -0.92 29.91
CA VAL A 284 9.29 -1.32 31.24
C VAL A 284 9.16 -0.08 32.13
N ILE A 285 8.02 0.06 32.78
CA ILE A 285 7.83 1.07 33.82
C ILE A 285 8.38 0.51 35.14
N ASP A 286 9.37 1.20 35.71
CA ASP A 286 9.94 0.91 37.03
C ASP A 286 10.51 -0.52 37.19
N GLY A 287 11.60 -0.84 36.48
CA GLY A 287 12.32 -2.11 36.62
C GLY A 287 13.05 -2.52 35.34
N GLU A 288 13.29 -3.82 35.20
CA GLU A 288 13.83 -4.44 33.98
C GLU A 288 12.83 -5.49 33.45
N PHE A 289 12.95 -5.87 32.18
CA PHE A 289 12.05 -6.86 31.54
C PHE A 289 12.05 -8.20 32.26
N LYS A 290 13.19 -8.61 32.84
CA LYS A 290 13.31 -9.85 33.62
C LYS A 290 12.41 -9.88 34.87
N ASP A 291 11.96 -8.72 35.33
CA ASP A 291 11.11 -8.57 36.52
C ASP A 291 9.61 -8.70 36.17
N ILE A 292 9.26 -8.79 34.88
CA ILE A 292 7.87 -8.98 34.42
C ILE A 292 7.45 -10.43 34.63
N GLU A 293 6.45 -10.65 35.50
CA GLU A 293 5.89 -11.98 35.78
C GLU A 293 5.20 -12.62 34.56
N ASP A 294 4.45 -11.81 33.78
CA ASP A 294 3.71 -12.24 32.59
C ASP A 294 4.29 -11.56 31.33
N SER A 295 5.39 -12.12 30.82
CA SER A 295 6.04 -11.63 29.60
C SER A 295 5.15 -11.76 28.37
N SER A 296 4.21 -12.72 28.32
CA SER A 296 3.27 -12.87 27.20
C SER A 296 2.38 -11.65 27.08
N LYS A 297 1.81 -11.18 28.20
CA LYS A 297 0.98 -9.97 28.21
C LYS A 297 1.76 -8.72 27.80
N PHE A 298 3.01 -8.61 28.23
CA PHE A 298 3.90 -7.54 27.77
C PHE A 298 4.08 -7.57 26.25
N TYR A 299 4.39 -8.75 25.68
CA TYR A 299 4.53 -8.89 24.23
C TYR A 299 3.23 -8.56 23.49
N ASP A 300 2.09 -9.03 23.97
CA ASP A 300 0.79 -8.74 23.35
C ASP A 300 0.49 -7.23 23.34
N ASN A 301 0.78 -6.52 24.44
CA ASN A 301 0.65 -5.05 24.51
C ASN A 301 1.62 -4.34 23.54
N MET A 302 2.84 -4.86 23.39
CA MET A 302 3.84 -4.30 22.46
C MET A 302 3.45 -4.52 20.99
N VAL A 303 2.85 -5.67 20.66
CA VAL A 303 2.28 -5.93 19.32
C VAL A 303 1.12 -4.97 19.05
N GLU A 304 0.22 -4.77 20.01
CA GLU A 304 -0.88 -3.82 19.88
C GLU A 304 -0.37 -2.37 19.71
N LEU A 305 0.67 -1.99 20.45
CA LEU A 305 1.34 -0.70 20.30
C LEU A 305 1.93 -0.56 18.90
N ALA A 306 2.67 -1.55 18.40
CA ALA A 306 3.24 -1.53 17.05
C ALA A 306 2.17 -1.26 15.98
N HIS A 307 1.05 -1.98 16.08
CA HIS A 307 -0.08 -1.79 15.19
C HIS A 307 -0.72 -0.40 15.34
N THR A 308 -0.90 0.08 16.57
CA THR A 308 -1.44 1.42 16.84
C THR A 308 -0.55 2.51 16.25
N LEU A 309 0.77 2.41 16.42
CA LEU A 309 1.74 3.37 15.88
C LEU A 309 1.76 3.37 14.35
N SER A 310 1.60 2.21 13.72
CA SER A 310 1.49 2.13 12.25
C SER A 310 0.30 2.92 11.70
N VAL A 311 -0.84 2.89 12.41
CA VAL A 311 -2.03 3.69 12.06
C VAL A 311 -1.86 5.15 12.48
N LEU A 312 -1.20 5.44 13.61
CA LEU A 312 -0.88 6.80 14.04
C LEU A 312 -0.01 7.55 13.01
N LYS A 313 0.97 6.86 12.41
CA LYS A 313 1.80 7.42 11.33
C LYS A 313 0.94 7.89 10.16
N LEU A 314 -0.04 7.09 9.76
CA LEU A 314 -0.98 7.44 8.70
C LEU A 314 -1.97 8.52 9.15
N TYR A 315 -2.40 8.53 10.40
CA TYR A 315 -3.19 9.62 10.97
C TYR A 315 -2.45 10.96 10.82
N TYR A 316 -1.17 11.05 11.20
CA TYR A 316 -0.41 12.28 11.01
C TYR A 316 -0.26 12.68 9.55
N ARG A 317 -0.10 11.70 8.66
CA ARG A 317 -0.07 11.94 7.21
C ARG A 317 -1.37 12.59 6.71
N TYR A 318 -2.53 12.21 7.25
CA TYR A 318 -3.85 12.67 6.78
C TYR A 318 -4.55 13.64 7.73
N GLU A 319 -3.89 14.11 8.78
CA GLU A 319 -4.49 14.97 9.81
C GLU A 319 -5.11 16.26 9.23
N PHE A 320 -4.57 16.76 8.12
CA PHE A 320 -5.11 17.92 7.42
C PHE A 320 -6.58 17.75 7.00
N ILE A 321 -7.03 16.53 6.70
CA ILE A 321 -8.42 16.24 6.35
C ILE A 321 -9.33 16.50 7.55
N ILE A 322 -8.92 16.03 8.73
CA ILE A 322 -9.69 16.24 9.97
C ILE A 322 -9.79 17.73 10.29
N LYS A 323 -8.67 18.45 10.19
CA LYS A 323 -8.63 19.90 10.44
C LYS A 323 -9.55 20.66 9.49
N ASP A 324 -9.53 20.33 8.20
CA ASP A 324 -10.39 20.98 7.20
C ASP A 324 -11.88 20.65 7.39
N ILE A 325 -12.22 19.39 7.68
CA ILE A 325 -13.61 18.99 7.99
C ILE A 325 -14.11 19.69 9.25
N GLN A 326 -13.29 19.77 10.31
CA GLN A 326 -13.63 20.49 11.54
C GLN A 326 -13.89 21.98 11.27
N ASP A 327 -13.04 22.64 10.48
CA ASP A 327 -13.22 24.05 10.09
C ASP A 327 -14.54 24.25 9.33
N LYS A 328 -14.82 23.41 8.32
CA LYS A 328 -16.08 23.48 7.54
C LYS A 328 -17.30 23.19 8.40
N TYR A 329 -17.21 22.23 9.34
CA TYR A 329 -18.28 21.91 10.28
C TYR A 329 -18.56 23.08 11.24
N SER A 330 -17.52 23.79 11.71
CA SER A 330 -17.71 24.98 12.56
C SER A 330 -18.52 26.10 11.86
N LYS A 331 -18.53 26.09 10.52
CA LYS A 331 -19.25 27.04 9.64
C LYS A 331 -20.55 26.45 9.07
N LYS A 332 -21.00 25.28 9.55
CA LYS A 332 -22.17 24.54 9.04
C LYS A 332 -23.42 25.41 8.89
N ASP A 333 -23.74 26.23 9.90
CA ASP A 333 -24.93 27.09 9.86
C ASP A 333 -24.87 28.17 8.78
N ALA A 334 -23.71 28.77 8.54
CA ALA A 334 -23.50 29.74 7.47
C ALA A 334 -23.55 29.08 6.08
N ASN A 335 -23.21 27.79 6.01
CA ASN A 335 -23.02 27.06 4.76
C ASN A 335 -24.26 26.26 4.30
N LYS A 336 -25.35 26.21 5.07
CA LYS A 336 -26.53 25.34 4.81
C LYS A 336 -27.11 25.45 3.40
N SER A 337 -27.12 26.63 2.80
CA SER A 337 -27.72 26.86 1.48
C SER A 337 -26.71 26.97 0.34
N VAL A 338 -25.40 27.03 0.63
CA VAL A 338 -24.37 27.42 -0.34
C VAL A 338 -24.33 26.45 -1.52
N PHE A 339 -24.28 25.13 -1.25
CA PHE A 339 -24.33 24.10 -2.29
C PHE A 339 -25.62 24.18 -3.11
N SER A 340 -26.78 24.23 -2.46
CA SER A 340 -28.08 24.27 -3.14
C SER A 340 -28.25 25.51 -4.03
N ASN A 341 -27.66 26.65 -3.65
CA ASN A 341 -27.69 27.88 -4.44
C ASN A 341 -26.76 27.77 -5.64
N LYS A 342 -25.55 27.24 -5.47
CA LYS A 342 -24.61 26.99 -6.58
C LYS A 342 -25.20 26.00 -7.59
N LEU A 343 -25.86 24.94 -7.12
CA LEU A 343 -26.55 23.98 -8.00
C LEU A 343 -27.65 24.64 -8.84
N LYS A 344 -28.42 25.58 -8.27
CA LYS A 344 -29.43 26.34 -9.02
C LYS A 344 -28.81 27.26 -10.07
N GLU A 345 -27.67 27.87 -9.74
CA GLU A 345 -26.89 28.69 -10.68
C GLU A 345 -26.42 27.85 -11.87
N VAL A 346 -25.77 26.70 -11.61
CA VAL A 346 -25.36 25.73 -12.64
C VAL A 346 -26.55 25.34 -13.53
N LYS A 347 -27.69 24.96 -12.94
CA LYS A 347 -28.89 24.59 -13.71
C LYS A 347 -29.42 25.72 -14.58
N THR A 348 -29.26 26.97 -14.16
CA THR A 348 -29.69 28.15 -14.93
C THR A 348 -28.80 28.35 -16.16
N GLU A 349 -27.49 28.30 -15.98
CA GLU A 349 -26.51 28.42 -17.08
C GLU A 349 -26.59 27.22 -18.04
N GLU A 350 -26.84 26.01 -17.53
CA GLU A 350 -27.13 24.83 -18.34
C GLU A 350 -28.33 25.04 -19.28
N GLY A 351 -29.37 25.73 -18.80
CA GLY A 351 -30.52 26.13 -19.61
C GLY A 351 -30.15 27.12 -20.73
N LYS A 352 -29.26 28.08 -20.46
CA LYS A 352 -28.77 29.04 -21.46
C LYS A 352 -27.93 28.34 -22.51
N ARG A 353 -26.98 27.49 -22.11
CA ARG A 353 -26.16 26.66 -22.98
C ARG A 353 -27.01 25.85 -23.97
N LYS A 354 -28.04 25.15 -23.48
CA LYS A 354 -29.01 24.41 -24.34
C LYS A 354 -29.72 25.33 -25.33
N LYS A 355 -30.10 26.54 -24.92
CA LYS A 355 -30.74 27.53 -25.79
C LYS A 355 -29.80 28.01 -26.91
N ILE A 356 -28.54 28.32 -26.58
CA ILE A 356 -27.53 28.76 -27.57
C ILE A 356 -27.33 27.67 -28.64
N TYR A 357 -27.19 26.41 -28.23
CA TYR A 357 -27.04 25.30 -29.18
C TYR A 357 -28.28 25.13 -30.08
N ASN A 358 -29.49 25.23 -29.52
CA ASN A 358 -30.72 25.19 -30.32
C ASN A 358 -30.83 26.35 -31.31
N ASP A 359 -30.41 27.56 -30.93
CA ASP A 359 -30.40 28.71 -31.83
C ASP A 359 -29.32 28.58 -32.92
N TYR A 360 -28.20 27.92 -32.63
CA TYR A 360 -27.23 27.49 -33.65
C TYR A 360 -27.87 26.52 -34.66
N LEU A 361 -28.58 25.48 -34.21
CA LEU A 361 -29.24 24.53 -35.10
C LEU A 361 -30.26 25.22 -36.03
N LYS A 362 -31.03 26.18 -35.49
CA LYS A 362 -31.95 27.01 -36.29
C LYS A 362 -31.21 27.84 -37.34
N ALA A 363 -30.09 28.46 -36.96
CA ALA A 363 -29.28 29.27 -37.86
C ALA A 363 -28.62 28.43 -38.98
N CYS A 364 -28.35 27.15 -38.75
CA CYS A 364 -27.90 26.19 -39.76
C CYS A 364 -29.00 25.70 -40.70
N GLY A 365 -30.27 26.07 -40.48
CA GLY A 365 -31.39 25.57 -41.29
C GLY A 365 -31.74 24.11 -41.05
N LYS A 366 -31.33 23.51 -39.92
CA LYS A 366 -31.63 22.10 -39.57
C LYS A 366 -33.10 21.86 -39.17
N ASN A 367 -33.93 22.91 -39.06
CA ASN A 367 -35.38 22.81 -38.81
C ASN A 367 -36.20 23.24 -40.04
N LEU A 368 -37.34 22.56 -40.26
CA LEU A 368 -38.33 22.91 -41.30
C LEU A 368 -38.61 24.43 -41.27
N PHE A 369 -38.40 25.11 -42.40
CA PHE A 369 -38.63 26.54 -42.64
C PHE A 369 -37.56 27.56 -42.19
N HIS A 370 -36.31 27.18 -41.90
CA HIS A 370 -35.25 28.15 -41.59
C HIS A 370 -34.18 28.27 -42.68
N LYS A 371 -33.89 29.51 -43.10
CA LYS A 371 -32.76 29.82 -44.01
C LYS A 371 -31.46 29.87 -43.23
N VAL A 372 -30.37 29.41 -43.86
CA VAL A 372 -29.02 29.49 -43.29
C VAL A 372 -28.67 30.96 -42.99
N ASN A 373 -28.16 31.22 -41.78
CA ASN A 373 -27.70 32.53 -41.34
C ASN A 373 -26.28 32.43 -40.77
N GLU A 374 -25.29 32.77 -41.59
CA GLU A 374 -23.86 32.64 -41.25
C GLU A 374 -23.41 33.52 -40.08
N GLU A 375 -23.97 34.72 -39.96
CA GLU A 375 -23.64 35.64 -38.88
C GLU A 375 -24.10 35.09 -37.53
N LYS A 376 -25.34 34.58 -37.46
CA LYS A 376 -25.86 33.90 -36.27
C LYS A 376 -25.10 32.62 -35.95
N ILE A 377 -24.66 31.87 -36.96
CA ILE A 377 -23.81 30.68 -36.76
C ILE A 377 -22.51 31.09 -36.05
N LYS A 378 -21.81 32.11 -36.55
CA LYS A 378 -20.56 32.60 -35.94
C LYS A 378 -20.79 33.14 -34.52
N SER A 379 -21.83 33.95 -34.33
CA SER A 379 -22.18 34.51 -33.02
C SER A 379 -22.51 33.42 -31.99
N ASN A 380 -23.31 32.41 -32.35
CA ASN A 380 -23.66 31.31 -31.45
C ASN A 380 -22.46 30.40 -31.13
N LYS A 381 -21.52 30.22 -32.07
CA LYS A 381 -20.26 29.51 -31.82
C LYS A 381 -19.40 30.21 -30.76
N LEU A 382 -19.30 31.53 -30.82
CA LEU A 382 -18.57 32.31 -29.82
C LEU A 382 -19.29 32.28 -28.47
N ALA A 383 -20.61 32.51 -28.47
CA ALA A 383 -21.41 32.51 -27.25
C ALA A 383 -21.38 31.16 -26.51
N ILE A 384 -21.37 30.03 -27.23
CA ILE A 384 -21.28 28.72 -26.57
C ILE A 384 -19.91 28.50 -25.93
N ASN A 385 -18.81 29.00 -26.51
CA ASN A 385 -17.47 28.85 -25.91
C ASN A 385 -17.40 29.62 -24.59
N GLU A 386 -17.90 30.86 -24.57
CA GLU A 386 -17.96 31.68 -23.35
C GLU A 386 -18.84 31.03 -22.27
N GLU A 387 -20.01 30.52 -22.64
CA GLU A 387 -20.93 29.85 -21.71
C GLU A 387 -20.33 28.57 -21.12
N ILE A 388 -19.55 27.82 -21.93
CA ILE A 388 -18.90 26.59 -21.49
C ILE A 388 -17.77 26.87 -20.51
N LEU A 389 -16.94 27.89 -20.76
CA LEU A 389 -15.92 28.33 -19.81
C LEU A 389 -16.54 28.74 -18.47
N LYS A 390 -17.70 29.42 -18.52
CA LYS A 390 -18.44 29.77 -17.32
C LYS A 390 -18.96 28.52 -16.58
N LEU A 391 -19.54 27.57 -17.30
CA LEU A 391 -20.04 26.32 -16.72
C LEU A 391 -18.92 25.50 -16.09
N ASP A 392 -17.76 25.40 -16.74
CA ASP A 392 -16.58 24.70 -16.21
C ASP A 392 -16.19 25.24 -14.83
N THR A 393 -16.06 26.56 -14.69
CA THR A 393 -15.82 27.21 -13.39
C THR A 393 -16.92 26.90 -12.37
N LEU A 394 -18.19 27.01 -12.76
CA LEU A 394 -19.32 26.77 -11.84
C LEU A 394 -19.41 25.31 -11.38
N TYR A 395 -19.09 24.35 -12.24
CA TYR A 395 -19.02 22.94 -11.87
C TYR A 395 -17.86 22.67 -10.92
N ASN A 396 -16.66 23.22 -11.18
CA ASN A 396 -15.53 23.09 -10.25
C ASN A 396 -15.86 23.68 -8.86
N GLU A 397 -16.51 24.85 -8.81
CA GLU A 397 -16.99 25.44 -7.56
C GLU A 397 -18.08 24.58 -6.87
N LEU A 398 -18.97 23.96 -7.64
CA LEU A 398 -20.00 23.08 -7.11
C LEU A 398 -19.39 21.82 -6.49
N HIS A 399 -18.41 21.22 -7.17
CA HIS A 399 -17.66 20.06 -6.70
C HIS A 399 -16.89 20.35 -5.41
N ASP A 400 -16.25 21.52 -5.31
CA ASP A 400 -15.61 22.01 -4.08
C ASP A 400 -16.59 22.11 -2.88
N LEU A 401 -17.88 22.31 -3.14
CA LEU A 401 -18.93 22.42 -2.14
C LEU A 401 -19.58 21.07 -1.78
N GLU A 402 -19.27 19.98 -2.48
CA GLU A 402 -19.85 18.66 -2.21
C GLU A 402 -19.53 18.19 -0.79
N ILE A 403 -18.27 18.34 -0.35
CA ILE A 403 -17.87 17.96 1.00
C ILE A 403 -18.62 18.77 2.07
N VAL A 404 -18.91 20.05 1.80
CA VAL A 404 -19.70 20.89 2.71
C VAL A 404 -21.13 20.36 2.83
N GLU A 405 -21.71 19.93 1.72
CA GLU A 405 -23.05 19.33 1.70
C GLU A 405 -23.08 17.97 2.43
N LEU A 406 -22.05 17.14 2.27
CA LEU A 406 -21.89 15.89 3.01
C LEU A 406 -21.78 16.14 4.52
N ILE A 407 -20.94 17.10 4.93
CA ILE A 407 -20.81 17.53 6.33
C ILE A 407 -22.15 18.04 6.88
N ASN A 408 -22.89 18.83 6.10
CA ASN A 408 -24.18 19.34 6.49
C ASN A 408 -25.19 18.21 6.76
N LYS A 409 -25.19 17.16 5.92
CA LYS A 409 -26.15 16.06 5.96
C LYS A 409 -25.82 14.96 6.95
N LYS A 410 -24.54 14.60 7.08
CA LYS A 410 -24.12 13.36 7.75
C LYS A 410 -23.37 13.58 9.05
N VAL A 411 -22.65 14.70 9.18
CA VAL A 411 -21.76 14.92 10.33
C VAL A 411 -22.50 15.51 11.52
N ASN A 412 -22.20 14.96 12.70
CA ASN A 412 -22.64 15.40 14.01
C ASN A 412 -21.45 15.52 14.98
N SER A 413 -21.65 16.23 16.11
CA SER A 413 -20.58 16.50 17.08
C SER A 413 -20.08 15.27 17.83
N THR A 414 -20.77 14.13 17.73
CA THR A 414 -20.37 12.88 18.39
C THR A 414 -19.56 11.95 17.50
N ASP A 415 -19.45 12.24 16.21
CA ASP A 415 -18.70 11.44 15.24
C ASP A 415 -17.24 11.25 15.65
N SER A 416 -16.74 10.06 15.38
CA SER A 416 -15.35 9.67 15.63
C SER A 416 -14.41 10.16 14.52
N LEU A 417 -13.10 10.07 14.74
CA LEU A 417 -12.12 10.33 13.68
C LEU A 417 -12.35 9.41 12.46
N PHE A 418 -12.71 8.15 12.70
CA PHE A 418 -13.03 7.19 11.65
C PHE A 418 -14.22 7.65 10.80
N ASP A 419 -15.26 8.20 11.42
CA ASP A 419 -16.45 8.67 10.69
C ASP A 419 -16.11 9.87 9.79
N LEU A 420 -15.27 10.80 10.26
CA LEU A 420 -14.83 11.96 9.49
C LEU A 420 -13.94 11.55 8.30
N PHE A 421 -12.99 10.63 8.50
CA PHE A 421 -12.16 10.11 7.41
C PHE A 421 -12.99 9.29 6.40
N SER A 422 -13.93 8.47 6.88
CA SER A 422 -14.82 7.68 6.03
C SER A 422 -15.73 8.57 5.18
N LEU A 423 -16.26 9.65 5.76
CA LEU A 423 -17.03 10.67 5.05
C LEU A 423 -16.20 11.31 3.92
N SER A 424 -14.93 11.63 4.19
CA SER A 424 -14.10 12.27 3.18
C SER A 424 -13.85 11.37 1.97
N TYR A 425 -13.79 10.04 2.19
CA TYR A 425 -13.65 9.06 1.12
C TYR A 425 -14.86 9.03 0.17
N GLU A 426 -16.03 9.52 0.60
CA GLU A 426 -17.20 9.62 -0.28
C GLU A 426 -17.07 10.70 -1.36
N SER A 427 -16.15 11.66 -1.20
CA SER A 427 -15.95 12.77 -2.15
C SER A 427 -14.57 12.69 -2.79
N TYR A 428 -14.54 12.16 -4.02
CA TYR A 428 -13.29 12.07 -4.80
C TYR A 428 -12.71 13.45 -5.07
N TYR A 429 -13.51 14.45 -5.51
CA TYR A 429 -13.02 15.81 -5.80
C TYR A 429 -12.29 16.40 -4.60
N TYR A 430 -12.90 16.23 -3.42
CA TYR A 430 -12.31 16.69 -2.18
C TYR A 430 -10.97 16.00 -1.91
N LEU A 431 -10.90 14.67 -2.00
CA LEU A 431 -9.64 13.96 -1.80
C LEU A 431 -8.57 14.32 -2.84
N GLU A 432 -8.95 14.42 -4.11
CA GLU A 432 -8.04 14.82 -5.20
C GLU A 432 -7.44 16.20 -4.92
N LYS A 433 -8.28 17.16 -4.51
CA LYS A 433 -7.82 18.49 -4.12
C LYS A 433 -6.88 18.44 -2.92
N MET A 434 -7.32 17.82 -1.81
CA MET A 434 -6.52 17.80 -0.58
C MET A 434 -5.18 17.07 -0.78
N PHE A 435 -5.17 15.95 -1.50
CA PHE A 435 -3.92 15.23 -1.78
C PHE A 435 -3.01 16.02 -2.73
N ASN A 436 -3.55 16.69 -3.74
CA ASN A 436 -2.74 17.54 -4.62
C ASN A 436 -2.15 18.73 -3.86
N GLU A 437 -2.90 19.36 -2.96
CA GLU A 437 -2.42 20.49 -2.15
C GLU A 437 -1.28 20.09 -1.20
N HIS A 438 -1.26 18.84 -0.73
CA HIS A 438 -0.29 18.38 0.27
C HIS A 438 0.84 17.50 -0.27
N PHE A 439 0.67 16.85 -1.42
CA PHE A 439 1.60 15.82 -1.91
C PHE A 439 2.08 15.98 -3.36
N LYS A 440 1.47 16.86 -4.17
CA LYS A 440 1.76 16.95 -5.62
C LYS A 440 3.22 17.24 -5.96
N ASP A 441 3.93 17.94 -5.07
CA ASP A 441 5.34 18.29 -5.28
C ASP A 441 6.31 17.15 -4.93
N SER A 442 5.80 15.98 -4.50
CA SER A 442 6.61 14.78 -4.27
C SER A 442 6.82 14.01 -5.57
N ASP A 443 8.07 13.68 -5.89
CA ASP A 443 8.45 12.97 -7.13
C ASP A 443 7.71 11.63 -7.32
N ASP A 444 7.36 10.95 -6.23
CA ASP A 444 6.68 9.65 -6.24
C ASP A 444 5.15 9.77 -6.05
N TYR A 445 4.58 10.97 -6.15
CA TYR A 445 3.14 11.15 -5.93
C TYR A 445 2.30 10.64 -7.11
N SER A 446 1.42 9.69 -6.78
CA SER A 446 0.30 9.28 -7.60
C SER A 446 -0.96 9.38 -6.77
N PHE A 447 -1.95 10.15 -7.26
CA PHE A 447 -3.24 10.27 -6.59
C PHE A 447 -3.88 8.88 -6.33
N GLU A 448 -3.75 7.95 -7.27
CA GLU A 448 -4.32 6.60 -7.15
C GLU A 448 -3.65 5.77 -6.06
N GLU A 449 -2.33 5.87 -5.96
CA GLU A 449 -1.58 5.18 -4.91
C GLU A 449 -1.89 5.78 -3.54
N GLU A 450 -2.04 7.11 -3.47
CA GLU A 450 -2.43 7.80 -2.25
C GLU A 450 -3.87 7.46 -1.84
N LEU A 451 -4.81 7.40 -2.79
CA LEU A 451 -6.20 7.00 -2.54
C LEU A 451 -6.29 5.56 -2.04
N ASN A 452 -5.50 4.64 -2.60
CA ASN A 452 -5.43 3.26 -2.12
C ASN A 452 -4.79 3.17 -0.73
N ARG A 453 -3.73 3.95 -0.46
CA ARG A 453 -3.13 4.06 0.87
C ARG A 453 -4.12 4.61 1.91
N TYR A 454 -4.93 5.59 1.50
CA TYR A 454 -5.97 6.17 2.33
C TYR A 454 -7.12 5.18 2.60
N PHE A 455 -7.49 4.35 1.62
CA PHE A 455 -8.40 3.22 1.84
C PHE A 455 -7.82 2.24 2.87
N ASP A 456 -6.56 1.85 2.74
CA ASP A 456 -5.89 0.94 3.68
C ASP A 456 -5.79 1.50 5.09
N PHE A 457 -5.62 2.81 5.21
CA PHE A 457 -5.68 3.53 6.49
C PHE A 457 -7.06 3.45 7.13
N ILE A 458 -8.12 3.83 6.39
CA ILE A 458 -9.50 3.82 6.88
C ILE A 458 -9.93 2.39 7.22
N TYR A 459 -9.67 1.43 6.34
CA TYR A 459 -10.05 0.03 6.51
C TYR A 459 -8.91 -0.81 7.07
N SER A 460 -8.15 -0.27 8.02
CA SER A 460 -7.16 -1.05 8.77
C SER A 460 -7.81 -1.84 9.90
N PRO A 461 -7.43 -3.12 10.14
CA PRO A 461 -7.89 -3.88 11.30
C PRO A 461 -7.37 -3.30 12.64
N TYR A 462 -6.45 -2.34 12.59
CA TYR A 462 -5.78 -1.76 13.76
C TYR A 462 -6.18 -0.32 14.05
N ASN A 463 -7.26 0.17 13.41
CA ASN A 463 -7.71 1.55 13.51
C ASN A 463 -8.60 1.86 14.73
N ASP A 464 -8.50 1.05 15.77
CA ASP A 464 -9.42 1.06 16.91
C ASP A 464 -9.52 2.42 17.60
N PHE A 465 -8.42 3.16 17.69
CA PHE A 465 -8.43 4.50 18.28
C PHE A 465 -9.19 5.51 17.40
N LEU A 466 -9.15 5.37 16.06
CA LEU A 466 -9.92 6.25 15.17
C LEU A 466 -11.42 6.13 15.40
N LYS A 467 -11.89 4.91 15.70
CA LYS A 467 -13.30 4.62 15.99
C LYS A 467 -13.75 5.10 17.38
N LYS A 468 -12.80 5.24 18.32
CA LYS A 468 -13.10 5.52 19.74
C LYS A 468 -12.85 6.97 20.13
N ILE A 469 -11.95 7.66 19.44
CA ILE A 469 -11.68 9.08 19.68
C ILE A 469 -12.70 9.91 18.90
N ASN A 470 -13.38 10.82 19.61
CA ASN A 470 -14.29 11.78 19.02
C ASN A 470 -13.52 12.75 18.12
N GLY A 471 -14.00 12.92 16.88
CA GLY A 471 -13.37 13.72 15.85
C GLY A 471 -13.43 15.23 16.06
N PHE A 472 -14.11 15.71 17.11
CA PHE A 472 -14.18 17.11 17.53
C PHE A 472 -13.58 17.35 18.92
N SER A 473 -12.92 16.33 19.49
CA SER A 473 -12.24 16.44 20.77
C SER A 473 -11.06 17.40 20.68
N MET A 474 -10.85 18.18 21.74
CA MET A 474 -9.63 18.99 21.92
C MET A 474 -8.47 18.17 22.50
N VAL A 475 -8.72 16.92 22.90
CA VAL A 475 -7.70 16.02 23.41
C VAL A 475 -6.87 15.51 22.24
N ASP A 476 -5.55 15.70 22.32
CA ASP A 476 -4.61 15.21 21.32
C ASP A 476 -4.61 13.67 21.25
N VAL A 477 -4.63 13.13 20.03
CA VAL A 477 -4.62 11.69 19.75
C VAL A 477 -3.39 11.03 20.36
N SER A 478 -2.23 11.70 20.31
CA SER A 478 -0.98 11.18 20.90
C SER A 478 -1.14 10.96 22.41
N SER A 479 -1.80 11.90 23.10
CA SER A 479 -2.00 11.81 24.55
C SER A 479 -2.91 10.66 24.93
N VAL A 480 -3.98 10.42 24.16
CA VAL A 480 -4.88 9.26 24.39
C VAL A 480 -4.14 7.93 24.23
N ILE A 481 -3.28 7.82 23.21
CA ILE A 481 -2.47 6.63 22.96
C ILE A 481 -1.46 6.43 24.08
N THR A 482 -0.70 7.47 24.43
CA THR A 482 0.28 7.43 25.52
C THR A 482 -0.35 6.99 26.84
N ASP A 483 -1.47 7.60 27.24
CA ASP A 483 -2.14 7.29 28.49
C ASP A 483 -2.62 5.83 28.53
N LYS A 484 -3.20 5.33 27.43
CA LYS A 484 -3.61 3.92 27.31
C LYS A 484 -2.44 2.98 27.57
N TYR A 485 -1.32 3.16 26.88
CA TYR A 485 -0.20 2.21 26.96
C TYR A 485 0.58 2.33 28.26
N ARG A 486 0.66 3.52 28.85
CA ARG A 486 1.19 3.68 30.21
C ARG A 486 0.33 2.95 31.25
N LEU A 487 -0.99 3.00 31.14
CA LEU A 487 -1.89 2.21 32.00
C LEU A 487 -1.73 0.70 31.80
N LEU A 488 -1.28 0.27 30.62
CA LEU A 488 -0.93 -1.12 30.31
C LEU A 488 0.50 -1.50 30.75
N GLY A 489 1.22 -0.59 31.42
CA GLY A 489 2.57 -0.84 31.94
C GLY A 489 3.69 -0.63 30.93
N ILE A 490 3.40 -0.04 29.77
CA ILE A 490 4.39 0.22 28.71
C ILE A 490 4.90 1.66 28.83
N ASN A 491 6.21 1.82 28.91
CA ASN A 491 6.87 3.12 28.94
C ASN A 491 6.82 3.77 27.54
N VAL A 492 5.89 4.70 27.37
CA VAL A 492 5.74 5.56 26.20
C VAL A 492 5.41 6.97 26.65
N THR A 493 5.86 7.95 25.88
CA THR A 493 5.59 9.37 26.11
C THR A 493 5.12 10.04 24.82
N ASN A 494 4.48 11.21 24.93
CA ASN A 494 4.07 11.99 23.77
C ASN A 494 5.26 12.38 22.88
N ASP A 495 6.44 12.60 23.47
CA ASP A 495 7.66 12.90 22.70
C ASP A 495 8.09 11.71 21.84
N ASN A 496 8.00 10.49 22.38
CA ASN A 496 8.34 9.27 21.64
C ASN A 496 7.50 9.07 20.38
N ILE A 497 6.21 9.42 20.44
CA ILE A 497 5.25 9.21 19.36
C ILE A 497 4.90 10.51 18.62
N SER A 498 5.68 11.56 18.82
CA SER A 498 5.57 12.80 18.04
C SER A 498 5.95 12.54 16.57
N VAL A 499 5.48 13.40 15.66
CA VAL A 499 5.75 13.27 14.21
C VAL A 499 7.24 13.08 13.90
N ASP A 500 8.11 13.80 14.62
CA ASP A 500 9.57 13.79 14.36
C ASP A 500 10.27 12.53 14.90
N ASN A 501 9.77 11.95 15.99
CA ASN A 501 10.41 10.82 16.68
C ASN A 501 9.75 9.46 16.38
N LEU A 502 8.53 9.47 15.81
CA LEU A 502 7.68 8.29 15.65
C LEU A 502 8.39 7.14 14.94
N ASP A 503 9.12 7.41 13.86
CA ASP A 503 9.78 6.37 13.07
C ASP A 503 10.86 5.64 13.87
N SER A 504 11.70 6.37 14.59
CA SER A 504 12.73 5.80 15.46
C SER A 504 12.14 5.00 16.63
N PHE A 505 11.04 5.50 17.22
CA PHE A 505 10.34 4.77 18.27
C PHE A 505 9.65 3.51 17.75
N MET A 506 9.03 3.59 16.57
CA MET A 506 8.45 2.44 15.86
C MET A 506 9.49 1.36 15.59
N ASP A 507 10.73 1.71 15.21
CA ASP A 507 11.80 0.72 15.01
C ASP A 507 12.08 -0.08 16.30
N SER A 508 12.11 0.61 17.45
CA SER A 508 12.31 0.00 18.76
C SER A 508 11.14 -0.91 19.17
N VAL A 509 9.89 -0.46 18.92
CA VAL A 509 8.68 -1.26 19.19
C VAL A 509 8.62 -2.47 18.25
N ASN A 510 8.94 -2.29 16.98
CA ASN A 510 8.96 -3.36 15.96
C ASN A 510 10.06 -4.38 16.22
N TYR A 511 11.17 -3.99 16.85
CA TYR A 511 12.19 -4.93 17.32
C TYR A 511 11.59 -5.91 18.34
N VAL A 512 10.81 -5.42 19.32
CA VAL A 512 10.14 -6.25 20.32
C VAL A 512 9.03 -7.10 19.70
N LYS A 513 8.22 -6.52 18.79
CA LYS A 513 7.23 -7.28 18.02
C LYS A 513 7.88 -8.44 17.24
N PHE A 514 9.02 -8.20 16.60
CA PHE A 514 9.73 -9.23 15.83
C PHE A 514 10.26 -10.37 16.72
N ILE A 515 10.64 -10.07 17.97
CA ILE A 515 10.94 -11.11 18.96
C ILE A 515 9.70 -11.96 19.22
N ASP A 516 8.55 -11.35 19.50
CA ASP A 516 7.29 -12.08 19.71
C ASP A 516 6.90 -12.93 18.49
N ASP A 517 7.04 -12.39 17.28
CA ASP A 517 6.74 -13.11 16.04
C ASP A 517 7.58 -14.39 15.89
N ILE A 518 8.87 -14.34 16.23
CA ILE A 518 9.77 -15.52 16.20
C ILE A 518 9.46 -16.49 17.35
N LEU A 519 9.19 -15.98 18.56
CA LEU A 519 8.83 -16.82 19.72
C LEU A 519 7.52 -17.59 19.50
N LYS A 520 6.61 -17.06 18.68
CA LYS A 520 5.34 -17.69 18.30
C LYS A 520 5.41 -18.51 17.01
N GLY A 521 6.57 -18.55 16.33
CA GLY A 521 6.82 -19.38 15.15
C GLY A 521 7.53 -20.69 15.49
N ASP A 522 7.78 -21.53 14.48
CA ASP A 522 8.39 -22.85 14.69
C ASP A 522 9.93 -22.84 14.69
N LEU A 523 10.56 -21.73 14.29
CA LEU A 523 12.02 -21.62 14.17
C LEU A 523 12.60 -20.65 15.22
N SER A 524 13.36 -21.20 16.18
CA SER A 524 13.93 -20.41 17.29
C SER A 524 15.15 -19.56 16.87
N PHE A 525 15.49 -18.54 17.66
CA PHE A 525 16.71 -17.74 17.43
C PHE A 525 18.00 -18.57 17.48
N ASP A 526 18.05 -19.63 18.29
CA ASP A 526 19.19 -20.54 18.36
C ASP A 526 19.31 -21.37 17.07
N ASP A 527 18.20 -21.86 16.54
CA ASP A 527 18.18 -22.59 15.27
C ASP A 527 18.60 -21.68 14.10
N ILE A 528 18.08 -20.45 14.06
CA ILE A 528 18.50 -19.42 13.10
C ILE A 528 20.01 -19.19 13.21
N ASN A 529 20.56 -19.05 14.42
CA ASN A 529 21.99 -18.83 14.63
C ASN A 529 22.83 -20.02 14.12
N VAL A 530 22.36 -21.25 14.33
CA VAL A 530 23.00 -22.46 13.79
C VAL A 530 23.02 -22.42 12.25
N ILE A 531 21.90 -22.09 11.61
CA ILE A 531 21.79 -22.00 10.15
C ILE A 531 22.71 -20.91 9.59
N VAL A 532 22.68 -19.71 10.19
CA VAL A 532 23.49 -18.55 9.77
C VAL A 532 24.97 -18.89 9.86
N LYS A 533 25.44 -19.40 11.00
CA LYS A 533 26.84 -19.80 11.18
C LYS A 533 27.25 -20.92 10.22
N PHE A 534 26.36 -21.87 9.95
CA PHE A 534 26.67 -22.95 9.02
C PHE A 534 26.94 -22.44 7.61
N ARG A 535 26.21 -21.42 7.15
CA ARG A 535 26.44 -20.79 5.84
C ARG A 535 27.75 -19.99 5.75
N GLU A 536 28.41 -19.71 6.88
CA GLU A 536 29.73 -19.07 6.90
C GLU A 536 30.87 -20.08 6.70
N PHE A 537 30.63 -21.39 6.84
CA PHE A 537 31.65 -22.40 6.57
C PHE A 537 31.92 -22.54 5.07
N GLU A 538 33.19 -22.71 4.71
CA GLU A 538 33.56 -23.16 3.37
C GLU A 538 32.98 -24.57 3.13
N PRO A 539 32.31 -24.80 1.98
CA PRO A 539 31.80 -26.12 1.65
C PRO A 539 32.94 -27.15 1.59
N ILE A 540 32.78 -28.25 2.32
CA ILE A 540 33.69 -29.39 2.24
C ILE A 540 33.13 -30.35 1.19
N GLU A 541 33.95 -30.74 0.21
CA GLU A 541 33.60 -31.82 -0.71
C GLU A 541 33.35 -33.09 0.09
N LEU A 542 32.10 -33.55 0.07
CA LEU A 542 31.76 -34.85 0.59
C LEU A 542 32.18 -35.87 -0.49
N PRO A 543 32.96 -36.90 -0.15
CA PRO A 543 33.21 -37.98 -1.10
C PRO A 543 31.85 -38.51 -1.58
N ASP A 544 31.68 -38.65 -2.90
CA ASP A 544 30.47 -39.21 -3.50
C ASP A 544 30.06 -40.46 -2.72
N ASP A 545 28.81 -40.48 -2.26
CA ASP A 545 28.26 -41.52 -1.41
C ASP A 545 28.61 -42.91 -1.99
N ASP A 546 29.48 -43.67 -1.30
CA ASP A 546 29.35 -45.12 -1.34
C ASP A 546 27.98 -45.40 -0.69
N GLU A 547 26.98 -45.65 -1.54
CA GLU A 547 25.73 -46.30 -1.16
C GLU A 547 26.01 -47.47 -0.21
N ILE A 548 25.83 -47.29 1.10
CA ILE A 548 25.75 -48.42 2.03
C ILE A 548 24.67 -48.18 3.08
N ILE A 549 23.46 -48.63 2.68
CA ILE A 549 22.31 -49.21 3.43
C ILE A 549 21.62 -48.36 4.50
#